data_AF-A0A1E5GHG5-F1
#
_entry.id   AF-A0A1E5GHG5-F1
#
_cell.length_a   1.000
_cell.length_b   1.000
_cell.length_c   1.000
_cell.angle_alpha   90.00
_cell.angle_beta   90.00
_cell.angle_gamma   90.00
#
_symmetry.space_group_name_H-M   'P 1'
#
loop_
_entity.id
_entity.type
_entity.pdbx_description
1 polymer ?
#
loop_
_entity_poly.entity_id
_entity_poly.type
_entity_poly.pdbx_seq_one_letter_code
_entity_poly.pdbx_strand_id
1 'polypeptide(L)'
;MKKEDLIEFLSSTIEEDAIVSRLYNLFHVEYKYEIKFLDTLVQYGVKKHYFSIERVAHSDETYDKVEWKSDNNYQEVIMTDHEEIVECLFSSNPQIPEDFTKFLSNE
;
A
#
# COMPACT_ATOMS: atom_id res chain seq x y z
N MET A 1 3.20 1.36 12.32
CA MET A 1 2.01 2.04 11.76
C MET A 1 0.82 1.65 12.61
N LYS A 2 -0.12 2.57 12.86
CA LYS A 2 -1.36 2.24 13.58
C LYS A 2 -2.19 1.23 12.78
N LYS A 3 -3.05 0.47 13.47
CA LYS A 3 -3.91 -0.53 12.81
C LYS A 3 -4.78 0.10 11.72
N GLU A 4 -5.44 1.22 12.04
CA GLU A 4 -6.35 1.93 11.14
C GLU A 4 -5.62 2.41 9.87
N ASP A 5 -4.48 3.08 10.04
CA ASP A 5 -3.66 3.55 8.91
C ASP A 5 -3.16 2.39 8.03
N LEU A 6 -2.82 1.24 8.62
CA LEU A 6 -2.38 0.08 7.84
C LEU A 6 -3.55 -0.56 7.07
N ILE A 7 -4.76 -0.60 7.65
CA ILE A 7 -5.96 -1.01 6.92
C ILE A 7 -6.19 -0.04 5.76
N GLU A 8 -6.15 1.27 6.00
CA GLU A 8 -6.35 2.30 4.98
C GLU A 8 -5.34 2.15 3.83
N PHE A 9 -4.07 1.90 4.14
CA PHE A 9 -3.04 1.66 3.14
C PHE A 9 -3.37 0.44 2.27
N LEU A 10 -3.63 -0.71 2.90
CA LEU A 10 -3.87 -1.96 2.18
C LEU A 10 -5.19 -1.92 1.38
N SER A 11 -6.25 -1.34 1.94
CA SER A 11 -7.51 -1.14 1.22
C SER A 11 -7.34 -0.23 0.01
N SER A 12 -6.54 0.84 0.11
CA SER A 12 -6.26 1.73 -1.02
C SER A 12 -5.59 0.99 -2.19
N THR A 13 -4.77 -0.03 -1.91
CA THR A 13 -4.15 -0.86 -2.96
C THR A 13 -5.12 -1.84 -3.64
N ILE A 14 -6.23 -2.19 -2.98
CA ILE A 14 -7.28 -3.05 -3.55
C ILE A 14 -8.26 -2.23 -4.38
N GLU A 15 -8.60 -1.03 -3.92
CA GLU A 15 -9.55 -0.13 -4.58
C GLU A 15 -8.94 0.62 -5.79
N GLU A 16 -7.71 0.27 -6.20
CA GLU A 16 -6.95 0.95 -7.27
C GLU A 16 -6.84 2.47 -7.06
N ASP A 17 -6.85 2.91 -5.79
CA ASP A 17 -6.77 4.33 -5.41
C ASP A 17 -5.40 4.63 -4.74
N ALA A 18 -4.44 3.73 -4.90
CA ALA A 18 -3.10 3.81 -4.32
C ALA A 18 -2.08 4.46 -5.27
N ILE A 19 -2.47 5.56 -5.93
CA ILE A 19 -1.56 6.43 -6.69
C ILE A 19 -0.49 6.97 -5.75
N VAL A 20 0.78 6.92 -6.15
CA VAL A 20 1.93 7.24 -5.30
C VAL A 20 1.85 8.66 -4.72
N SER A 21 1.41 9.65 -5.50
CA SER A 21 1.22 11.02 -4.99
C SER A 21 0.19 11.08 -3.85
N ARG A 22 -0.88 10.29 -3.92
CA ARG A 22 -1.89 10.22 -2.86
C ARG A 22 -1.31 9.56 -1.61
N LEU A 23 -0.67 8.39 -1.78
CA LEU A 23 0.00 7.70 -0.68
C LEU A 23 1.07 8.55 -0.01
N TYR A 24 1.86 9.29 -0.80
CA TYR A 24 2.88 10.22 -0.30
C TYR A 24 2.25 11.32 0.55
N ASN A 25 1.23 12.00 0.03
CA ASN A 25 0.61 13.12 0.74
C ASN A 25 -0.08 12.62 2.03
N LEU A 26 -0.83 11.53 1.97
CA LEU A 26 -1.55 11.02 3.14
C LEU A 26 -0.58 10.45 4.19
N PHE A 27 0.21 9.44 3.84
CA PHE A 27 0.98 8.71 4.84
C PHE A 27 2.26 9.44 5.27
N HIS A 28 2.97 10.08 4.33
CA HIS A 28 4.21 10.78 4.67
C HIS A 28 3.95 12.21 5.12
N VAL A 29 3.16 12.99 4.38
CA VAL A 29 2.95 14.41 4.71
C VAL A 29 1.95 14.60 5.85
N GLU A 30 0.79 13.94 5.83
CA GLU A 30 -0.22 14.12 6.88
C GLU A 30 0.06 13.26 8.12
N TYR A 31 0.19 11.94 7.95
CA TYR A 31 0.39 11.01 9.08
C TYR A 31 1.84 10.90 9.57
N LYS A 32 2.79 11.55 8.89
CA LYS A 32 4.21 11.66 9.28
C LYS A 32 4.98 10.33 9.31
N TYR A 33 4.55 9.31 8.56
CA TYR A 33 5.35 8.10 8.37
C TYR A 33 6.60 8.37 7.54
N GLU A 34 7.71 7.75 7.90
CA GLU A 34 8.94 7.88 7.13
C GLU A 34 8.82 7.20 5.76
N ILE A 35 9.33 7.85 4.71
CA ILE A 35 9.38 7.27 3.35
C ILE A 35 10.06 5.91 3.36
N LYS A 36 11.14 5.74 4.14
CA LYS A 36 11.85 4.47 4.26
C LYS A 36 10.96 3.34 4.80
N PHE A 37 10.06 3.67 5.75
CA PHE A 37 9.12 2.71 6.29
C PHE A 37 8.08 2.31 5.22
N LEU A 38 7.51 3.30 4.53
CA LEU A 38 6.53 3.07 3.45
C LEU A 38 7.14 2.26 2.30
N ASP A 39 8.37 2.58 1.90
CA ASP A 39 9.12 1.82 0.90
C ASP A 39 9.33 0.37 1.33
N THR A 40 9.69 0.15 2.60
CA THR A 40 9.86 -1.21 3.13
C THR A 40 8.56 -2.01 3.10
N LEU A 41 7.43 -1.38 3.37
CA LEU A 41 6.09 -1.99 3.30
C LEU A 41 5.76 -2.39 1.87
N VAL A 42 5.86 -1.46 0.92
CA VAL A 42 5.57 -1.71 -0.50
C VAL A 42 6.50 -2.79 -1.05
N GLN A 43 7.81 -2.66 -0.83
CA GLN A 43 8.80 -3.62 -1.32
C GLN A 43 8.61 -5.01 -0.71
N TYR A 44 8.11 -5.11 0.52
CA TYR A 44 7.73 -6.40 1.09
C TYR A 44 6.57 -7.04 0.30
N GLY A 45 5.51 -6.29 0.04
CA GLY A 45 4.37 -6.81 -0.72
C GLY A 45 4.76 -7.18 -2.16
N VAL A 46 5.58 -6.37 -2.83
CA VAL A 46 6.13 -6.70 -4.16
C VAL A 46 6.93 -8.01 -4.12
N LYS A 47 7.84 -8.16 -3.16
CA LYS A 47 8.66 -9.39 -3.01
C LYS A 47 7.82 -10.63 -2.72
N LYS A 48 6.69 -10.46 -2.04
CA LYS A 48 5.75 -11.54 -1.69
C LYS A 48 4.68 -11.76 -2.75
N HIS A 49 4.72 -10.99 -3.85
CA HIS A 49 3.71 -11.00 -4.90
C HIS A 49 2.31 -10.58 -4.42
N TYR A 50 2.22 -9.82 -3.33
CA TYR A 50 0.99 -9.14 -2.90
C TYR A 50 0.75 -7.86 -3.68
N PHE A 51 1.82 -7.15 -4.07
CA PHE A 51 1.69 -5.91 -4.81
C PHE A 51 2.36 -5.99 -6.18
N SER A 52 1.79 -5.27 -7.12
CA SER A 52 2.47 -4.75 -8.31
C SER A 52 2.59 -3.23 -8.18
N ILE A 53 3.62 -2.66 -8.82
CA ILE A 53 3.72 -1.22 -9.00
C ILE A 53 3.53 -0.98 -10.49
N GLU A 54 2.47 -0.27 -10.85
CA GLU A 54 2.00 -0.16 -12.22
C GLU A 54 1.84 1.29 -12.62
N ARG A 55 1.64 1.51 -13.92
CA ARG A 55 1.30 2.83 -14.44
C ARG A 55 -0.22 3.01 -14.44
N VAL A 56 -0.71 4.11 -13.87
CA VAL A 56 -2.15 4.46 -13.67
C VAL A 56 -3.06 4.33 -14.91
N ALA A 57 -2.49 4.30 -16.11
CA ALA A 57 -3.24 4.20 -17.37
C ALA A 57 -2.82 3.00 -18.25
N HIS A 58 -1.84 2.21 -17.81
CA HIS A 58 -1.16 1.18 -18.59
C HIS A 58 -0.62 0.09 -17.64
N SER A 59 -1.47 -0.86 -17.25
CA SER A 59 -1.09 -1.97 -16.37
C SER A 59 -0.05 -2.94 -16.97
N ASP A 60 0.25 -2.80 -18.26
CA ASP A 60 1.34 -3.52 -18.94
C ASP A 60 2.74 -2.95 -18.64
N GLU A 61 2.81 -1.72 -18.09
CA GLU A 61 4.05 -1.11 -17.62
C GLU A 61 4.20 -1.24 -16.10
N THR A 62 5.10 -2.12 -15.67
CA THR A 62 5.41 -2.34 -14.25
C THR A 62 6.74 -1.69 -13.85
N TYR A 63 6.85 -1.36 -12.57
CA TYR A 63 8.05 -0.79 -11.97
C TYR A 63 8.56 -1.67 -10.83
N ASP A 64 9.89 -1.71 -10.66
CA ASP A 64 10.50 -2.41 -9.52
C ASP A 64 10.35 -1.64 -8.20
N LYS A 65 10.20 -0.31 -8.28
CA LYS A 65 10.23 0.59 -7.12
C LYS A 65 9.32 1.80 -7.30
N VAL A 66 8.85 2.30 -6.17
CA VAL A 66 8.11 3.55 -6.06
C VAL A 66 9.08 4.72 -6.01
N GLU A 67 8.82 5.76 -6.80
CA GLU A 67 9.44 7.07 -6.65
C GLU A 67 8.57 7.95 -5.74
N TRP A 68 8.87 7.95 -4.44
CA TRP A 68 8.11 8.71 -3.44
C TRP A 68 8.23 10.23 -3.62
N LYS A 69 7.25 10.83 -4.30
CA LYS A 69 7.14 12.28 -4.54
C LYS A 69 5.68 12.72 -4.56
N SER A 70 5.41 13.97 -4.19
CA SER A 70 4.06 14.54 -4.15
C SER A 70 3.40 14.70 -5.54
N ASP A 71 4.20 14.69 -6.61
CA ASP A 71 3.77 14.87 -7.99
C ASP A 71 3.85 13.57 -8.83
N ASN A 72 4.16 12.43 -8.20
CA ASN A 72 4.14 11.13 -8.86
C ASN A 72 2.69 10.64 -9.00
N ASN A 73 2.01 11.14 -10.03
CA ASN A 73 0.65 10.78 -10.41
C ASN A 73 0.58 9.69 -11.49
N TYR A 74 1.72 9.04 -11.79
CA TYR A 74 1.83 8.06 -12.86
C TYR A 74 2.10 6.64 -12.35
N GLN A 75 2.69 6.48 -11.15
CA GLN A 75 2.79 5.18 -10.49
C GLN A 75 1.64 4.96 -9.52
N GLU A 76 1.19 3.72 -9.41
CA GLU A 76 0.28 3.24 -8.38
C GLU A 76 0.74 1.89 -7.83
N VAL A 77 0.32 1.57 -6.60
CA VAL A 77 0.55 0.29 -5.96
C VAL A 77 -0.74 -0.50 -5.97
N ILE A 78 -0.78 -1.61 -6.67
CA ILE A 78 -2.00 -2.42 -6.82
C ILE A 78 -1.82 -3.72 -6.04
N MET A 79 -2.84 -4.12 -5.28
CA MET A 79 -2.93 -5.44 -4.69
C MET A 79 -3.27 -6.45 -5.79
N THR A 80 -2.44 -7.46 -5.96
CA THR A 80 -2.75 -8.58 -6.85
C THR A 80 -3.88 -9.43 -6.25
N ASP A 81 -4.48 -10.32 -7.04
CA ASP A 81 -5.68 -11.08 -6.62
C ASP A 81 -5.39 -12.01 -5.41
N HIS A 82 -5.72 -11.53 -4.21
CA HIS A 82 -5.58 -12.23 -2.90
C HIS A 82 -6.89 -12.12 -2.13
N GLU A 83 -7.83 -13.02 -2.44
CA GLU A 83 -9.18 -13.06 -1.85
C GLU A 83 -9.15 -13.05 -0.31
N GLU A 84 -8.19 -13.74 0.31
CA GLU A 84 -8.04 -13.80 1.76
C GLU A 84 -7.72 -12.44 2.39
N ILE A 85 -7.00 -11.57 1.67
CA ILE A 85 -6.66 -10.23 2.15
C ILE A 85 -7.90 -9.33 2.04
N VAL A 86 -8.65 -9.44 0.94
CA VAL A 86 -9.90 -8.71 0.74
C VAL A 86 -10.88 -9.06 1.86
N GLU A 87 -11.07 -10.34 2.16
CA GLU A 87 -11.93 -10.79 3.26
C GLU A 87 -11.52 -10.22 4.61
N CYS A 88 -10.20 -10.15 4.90
CA CYS A 88 -9.71 -9.57 6.14
C CYS A 88 -10.06 -8.08 6.27
N LEU A 89 -9.84 -7.31 5.20
CA LEU A 89 -9.92 -5.86 5.22
C LEU A 89 -11.36 -5.34 5.10
N PHE A 90 -12.22 -6.03 4.36
CA PHE A 90 -13.59 -5.59 4.07
C PHE A 90 -14.68 -6.33 4.86
N SER A 91 -14.31 -7.02 5.94
CA SER A 91 -15.26 -7.64 6.87
C SER A 91 -15.93 -6.62 7.80
N SER A 92 -16.98 -7.05 8.52
CA SER A 92 -17.64 -6.22 9.55
C SER A 92 -16.74 -5.82 10.71
N ASN A 93 -15.57 -6.46 10.85
CA ASN A 93 -14.55 -6.12 11.83
C ASN A 93 -13.17 -6.24 11.16
N PRO A 94 -12.73 -5.23 10.41
CA PRO A 94 -11.50 -5.28 9.63
C PRO A 94 -10.29 -5.73 10.44
N GLN A 95 -9.55 -6.70 9.89
CA GLN A 95 -8.32 -7.23 10.46
C GLN A 95 -7.14 -6.99 9.52
N ILE A 96 -5.95 -6.91 10.12
CA ILE A 96 -4.70 -6.90 9.37
C ILE A 96 -4.37 -8.34 8.98
N PRO A 97 -4.12 -8.63 7.69
CA PRO A 97 -3.62 -9.95 7.29
C PRO A 97 -2.32 -10.27 8.03
N GLU A 98 -2.15 -11.53 8.45
CA GLU A 98 -1.05 -11.95 9.33
C GLU A 98 0.33 -11.49 8.84
N ASP A 99 0.57 -11.61 7.53
CA ASP A 99 1.83 -11.23 6.87
C ASP A 99 2.19 -9.73 7.00
N PHE A 100 1.19 -8.88 7.24
CA PHE A 100 1.36 -7.44 7.39
C PHE A 100 1.38 -6.98 8.86
N THR A 101 1.07 -7.85 9.83
CA THR A 101 1.06 -7.49 11.26
C THR A 101 2.39 -6.94 11.76
N LYS A 102 3.51 -7.35 11.16
CA LYS A 102 4.85 -6.82 11.48
C LYS A 102 5.06 -5.33 11.18
N PHE A 103 4.17 -4.71 10.40
CA PHE A 103 4.19 -3.27 10.13
C PHE A 103 3.39 -2.47 11.17
N LEU A 104 2.70 -3.15 12.08
CA LEU A 104 2.08 -2.50 13.22
C LEU A 104 3.16 -1.94 14.15
N SER A 105 2.92 -0.74 14.67
CA SER A 105 3.68 -0.25 15.82
C SER A 105 3.15 -0.95 17.07
N ASN A 106 4.04 -1.32 17.98
CA ASN A 106 3.70 -1.90 19.28
C ASN A 106 3.20 -0.84 20.29
N GLU A 107 2.60 0.24 19.82
CA GLU A 107 2.15 1.36 20.66
C GLU A 107 0.79 1.06 21.31
#